data_AF-A0A369M1U7-F1
#
_entry.id   AF-A0A369M1U7-F1
#
_cell.length_a   1.000
_cell.length_b   1.000
_cell.length_c   1.000
_cell.angle_alpha   90.00
_cell.angle_beta   90.00
_cell.angle_gamma   90.00
#
_symmetry.space_group_name_H-M   'P 1'
#
loop_
_entity.id
_entity.type
_entity.pdbx_description
1 polymer ?
#
loop_
_entity_poly.entity_id
_entity_poly.type
_entity_poly.pdbx_seq_one_letter_code
_entity_poly.pdbx_strand_id
1 'polypeptide(L)'
;MKILGMGMPELLIILGVILLIFGPKNLPKLGAALGSTVKNLREGLGGDKKVESVDDDAEIVESEDEDAAEGDEPKAAKKVRARKAA
;
A
#
# COMPACT_ATOMS: atom_id res chain seq x y z
N MET A 1 26.55 13.56 -1.58
CA MET A 1 25.49 14.06 -2.48
C MET A 1 24.46 14.78 -1.62
N LYS A 2 24.02 15.97 -2.03
CA LYS A 2 22.99 16.75 -1.34
C LYS A 2 21.73 16.68 -2.20
N ILE A 3 20.65 16.14 -1.65
CA ILE A 3 19.34 16.10 -2.30
C ILE A 3 18.48 17.09 -1.52
N LEU A 4 17.91 18.09 -2.21
CA LEU A 4 17.01 19.09 -1.60
C LEU A 4 17.64 19.89 -0.44
N GLY A 5 18.96 20.13 -0.47
CA GLY A 5 19.66 20.87 0.59
C GLY A 5 19.92 20.08 1.87
N MET A 6 19.41 18.85 1.97
CA MET A 6 19.71 17.89 3.04
C MET A 6 20.74 16.87 2.59
N GLY A 7 21.54 16.39 3.54
CA GLY A 7 22.44 15.26 3.35
C GLY A 7 21.70 13.93 3.42
N MET A 8 22.45 12.86 3.18
CA MET A 8 21.96 11.49 3.37
C MET A 8 21.51 11.22 4.83
N PRO A 9 22.20 11.71 5.88
CA PRO A 9 21.79 11.46 7.26
C PRO A 9 20.40 12.02 7.60
N GLU A 10 20.09 13.24 7.16
CA GLU A 10 18.80 13.87 7.45
C GLU A 10 17.65 13.16 6.72
N LEU A 11 17.88 12.72 5.47
CA LEU A 11 16.91 11.90 4.73
C LEU A 11 16.63 10.56 5.43
N LEU A 12 17.65 9.90 5.99
CA LEU A 12 17.47 8.66 6.75
C LEU A 12 16.65 8.85 8.01
N ILE A 13 16.81 9.99 8.71
CA ILE A 13 16.00 10.32 9.89
C ILE A 13 14.53 10.48 9.50
N ILE A 14 14.23 11.22 8.43
CA ILE A 14 12.87 11.41 7.93
C ILE A 14 12.26 10.07 7.51
N LEU A 15 13.02 9.26 6.77
CA LEU A 15 12.60 7.92 6.38
C LEU A 15 12.30 7.06 7.61
N GLY A 16 13.11 7.16 8.66
CA GLY A 16 12.90 6.47 9.94
C GLY A 16 11.58 6.85 10.61
N VAL A 17 11.21 8.13 10.61
CA VAL A 17 9.91 8.59 11.16
C VAL A 17 8.73 8.06 10.34
N ILE A 18 8.83 8.11 9.01
CA ILE A 18 7.81 7.56 8.10
C ILE A 18 7.65 6.06 8.33
N LEU A 19 8.77 5.34 8.47
CA LEU A 19 8.80 3.92 8.80
C LEU A 19 8.23 3.60 10.19
N LEU A 20 8.31 4.52 11.15
CA LEU A 20 7.71 4.31 12.46
C LEU A 20 6.18 4.40 12.41
N ILE A 21 5.64 5.31 11.60
CA ILE A 21 4.19 5.49 11.44
C ILE A 21 3.59 4.40 10.55
N PHE A 22 4.21 4.15 9.39
CA PHE A 22 3.70 3.21 8.41
C PHE A 22 4.22 1.79 8.61
N GLY A 23 5.38 1.59 9.23
CA GLY A 23 6.04 0.29 9.32
C GLY A 23 6.81 -0.10 8.05
N PRO A 24 7.94 -0.84 8.17
CA PRO A 24 8.74 -1.26 7.02
C PRO A 24 8.03 -2.26 6.11
N LYS A 25 7.08 -3.03 6.64
CA LYS A 25 6.27 -4.01 5.88
C LYS A 25 5.32 -3.33 4.87
N ASN A 26 4.94 -2.08 5.10
CA ASN A 26 4.01 -1.36 4.22
C ASN A 26 4.72 -0.69 3.04
N LEU A 27 6.02 -0.41 3.11
CA LEU A 27 6.80 0.13 1.99
C LEU A 27 6.78 -0.77 0.73
N PRO A 28 7.07 -2.09 0.80
CA PRO A 28 7.04 -2.94 -0.38
C PRO A 28 5.63 -3.08 -0.96
N LYS A 29 4.59 -3.11 -0.11
CA LYS A 29 3.18 -3.14 -0.55
C LYS A 29 2.77 -1.86 -1.29
N LEU A 30 3.11 -0.68 -0.75
CA LEU A 30 2.90 0.61 -1.40
C LEU A 30 3.72 0.75 -2.68
N GLY A 31 4.98 0.28 -2.66
CA GLY A 31 5.88 0.28 -3.81
C GLY A 31 5.38 -0.60 -4.96
N ALA A 32 4.85 -1.79 -4.67
CA ALA A 32 4.25 -2.66 -5.69
C ALA A 32 3.00 -2.04 -6.33
N ALA A 33 2.13 -1.41 -5.52
CA ALA A 33 0.93 -0.72 -6.00
C ALA A 33 1.26 0.51 -6.87
N LEU A 34 2.20 1.35 -6.44
CA LEU A 34 2.65 2.49 -7.22
C LEU A 34 3.47 2.06 -8.44
N GLY A 35 4.33 1.06 -8.29
CA GLY A 35 5.18 0.52 -9.35
C GLY A 35 4.37 -0.08 -10.49
N SER A 36 3.31 -0.82 -10.19
CA SER A 36 2.38 -1.32 -11.20
C SER A 36 1.65 -0.16 -11.92
N THR A 37 1.23 0.88 -11.21
CA THR A 37 0.60 2.07 -11.82
C THR A 37 1.57 2.80 -12.77
N VAL A 38 2.81 3.02 -12.33
CA VAL A 38 3.85 3.68 -13.14
C VAL A 38 4.24 2.80 -14.33
N LYS A 39 4.28 1.48 -14.17
CA LYS A 39 4.53 0.51 -15.25
C LYS A 39 3.46 0.61 -16.33
N ASN A 40 2.18 0.52 -15.96
CA ASN A 40 1.06 0.65 -16.89
C ASN A 40 1.03 2.04 -17.56
N LEU A 41 1.34 3.10 -16.81
CA LEU A 41 1.42 4.45 -17.38
C LEU A 41 2.55 4.55 -18.42
N ARG A 42 3.72 3.98 -18.13
CA ARG A 42 4.87 3.97 -19.04
C ARG A 42 4.61 3.14 -20.30
N GLU A 43 3.95 1.98 -20.16
CA GLU A 43 3.52 1.14 -21.29
C GLU A 43 2.50 1.89 -22.16
N GLY A 44 1.48 2.51 -21.56
CA GLY A 44 0.46 3.28 -22.28
C GLY A 44 1.00 4.54 -22.99
N LEU A 45 2.12 5.11 -22.52
CA LEU A 45 2.80 6.24 -23.18
C LEU A 45 3.73 5.80 -24.34
N GLY A 46 3.69 4.53 -24.76
CA GLY A 46 4.52 4.00 -25.86
C GLY A 46 5.92 3.59 -25.43
N GLY A 47 6.11 3.29 -24.14
CA GLY A 47 7.37 2.89 -23.53
C GLY A 47 7.77 1.42 -23.77
N ASP A 48 7.50 0.85 -24.92
CA ASP A 48 7.90 -0.53 -25.26
C ASP A 48 9.35 -0.58 -25.77
N LYS A 49 10.29 -0.54 -24.83
CA LYS A 49 11.64 -1.08 -25.03
C LYS A 49 11.99 -1.93 -23.81
N LYS A 50 11.57 -3.21 -23.91
CA LYS A 50 12.01 -4.40 -23.17
C LYS A 50 12.77 -4.09 -21.87
N VAL A 51 12.04 -4.02 -20.75
CA VAL A 51 12.63 -4.25 -19.43
C VAL A 51 12.21 -5.64 -19.02
N GLU A 52 13.12 -6.58 -19.24
CA GLU A 52 13.02 -7.96 -18.75
C GLU A 52 12.88 -7.93 -17.22
N SER A 53 11.96 -8.74 -16.73
CA SER A 53 11.59 -8.96 -15.34
C SER A 53 12.80 -9.24 -14.47
N VAL A 54 12.86 -8.59 -13.31
CA VAL A 54 13.58 -9.13 -12.16
C VAL A 54 12.55 -10.00 -11.44
N ASP A 55 12.80 -11.30 -11.48
CA ASP A 55 12.00 -12.39 -10.93
C ASP A 55 11.48 -12.15 -9.50
N ASP A 56 10.26 -12.63 -9.32
CA ASP A 56 9.57 -12.96 -8.08
C ASP A 56 10.46 -13.73 -7.09
N ASP A 57 10.65 -13.20 -5.88
CA ASP A 57 10.72 -14.00 -4.65
C ASP A 57 10.45 -13.09 -3.44
N ALA A 58 9.17 -12.87 -3.17
CA ALA A 58 8.72 -12.34 -1.88
C ALA A 58 7.43 -13.07 -1.52
N GLU A 59 7.58 -14.28 -0.97
CA GLU A 59 6.51 -14.94 -0.21
C GLU A 59 6.04 -13.98 0.89
N ILE A 60 4.91 -13.32 0.64
CA ILE A 60 4.12 -12.65 1.67
C ILE A 60 3.40 -13.79 2.40
N VAL A 61 4.02 -14.28 3.47
CA VAL A 61 3.31 -15.07 4.47
C VAL A 61 2.23 -14.17 5.05
N GLU A 62 0.98 -14.41 4.64
CA GLU A 62 -0.20 -13.94 5.35
C GLU A 62 -0.15 -14.50 6.76
N SER A 63 0.28 -13.68 7.72
CA SER A 63 -0.09 -13.88 9.11
C SER A 63 -1.44 -13.20 9.30
N GLU A 64 -2.49 -14.02 9.27
CA GLU A 64 -3.74 -13.75 9.97
C GLU A 64 -3.41 -13.39 11.42
N ASP A 65 -3.68 -12.15 11.82
CA ASP A 65 -3.97 -11.79 13.20
C ASP A 65 -5.08 -10.73 13.13
N GLU A 66 -6.32 -11.23 13.14
CA GLU A 66 -7.44 -10.49 13.71
C GLU A 66 -7.31 -10.43 15.25
N ASP A 67 -8.10 -9.51 15.84
CA ASP A 67 -8.31 -9.18 17.26
C ASP A 67 -7.32 -8.14 17.86
N ALA A 68 -7.74 -7.04 18.49
CA ALA A 68 -9.06 -6.66 18.97
C ALA A 68 -9.18 -5.12 19.18
N ALA A 69 -10.41 -4.61 18.98
CA ALA A 69 -11.19 -3.54 19.64
C ALA A 69 -10.47 -2.37 20.39
N GLU A 70 -10.94 -1.11 20.40
CA GLU A 70 -12.31 -0.65 20.68
C GLU A 70 -12.49 0.89 20.45
N GLY A 71 -13.74 1.31 20.16
CA GLY A 71 -14.27 2.68 20.26
C GLY A 71 -14.54 3.34 18.89
N ASP A 72 -15.75 3.61 18.40
CA ASP A 72 -17.02 3.95 19.05
C ASP A 72 -18.16 3.73 18.02
N GLU A 73 -19.18 2.95 18.37
CA GLU A 73 -20.48 2.88 17.67
C GLU A 73 -21.44 3.91 18.29
N PRO A 74 -22.38 4.47 17.51
CA PRO A 74 -23.75 4.03 17.77
C PRO A 74 -24.58 3.76 16.50
N LYS A 75 -24.98 2.49 16.37
CA LYS A 75 -26.33 1.95 16.07
C LYS A 75 -27.43 2.93 15.64
N ALA A 76 -27.95 2.69 14.44
CA ALA A 76 -29.38 2.84 14.13
C ALA A 76 -29.82 1.85 13.03
N ALA A 77 -30.15 0.63 13.43
CA ALA A 77 -30.85 -0.35 12.62
C ALA A 77 -32.36 -0.06 12.59
N LYS A 78 -33.02 -0.15 11.42
CA LYS A 78 -34.29 -0.88 11.28
C LYS A 78 -34.78 -0.99 9.83
N LYS A 79 -35.05 -2.25 9.44
CA LYS A 79 -36.25 -2.75 8.72
C LYS A 79 -36.47 -2.16 7.32
N VAL A 80 -36.60 -2.94 6.25
CA VAL A 80 -37.67 -3.92 6.05
C VAL A 80 -37.25 -4.89 4.93
N ARG A 81 -37.07 -6.16 5.26
CA ARG A 81 -37.40 -7.26 4.35
C ARG A 81 -38.92 -7.38 4.32
N ALA A 82 -39.55 -7.21 3.16
CA ALA A 82 -40.90 -7.68 2.92
C ALA A 82 -41.08 -8.04 1.44
N ARG A 83 -41.18 -9.36 1.20
CA ARG A 83 -42.20 -10.04 0.35
C ARG A 83 -42.16 -9.70 -1.15
N LYS A 84 -41.74 -10.64 -2.01
CA LYS A 84 -42.57 -11.71 -2.61
C LYS A 84 -43.71 -11.17 -3.48
N ALA A 85 -43.53 -11.28 -4.80
CA ALA A 85 -44.49 -11.74 -5.82
C ALA A 85 -43.65 -11.95 -7.09
N ALA A 86 -43.51 -13.17 -7.62
CA ALA A 86 -44.50 -13.88 -8.44
C ALA A 86 -44.87 -13.06 -9.68
#